data_AF-A0A842RET4-F1
#
_entry.id   AF-A0A842RET4-F1
#
_cell.length_a   1.000
_cell.length_b   1.000
_cell.length_c   1.000
_cell.angle_alpha   90.00
_cell.angle_beta   90.00
_cell.angle_gamma   90.00
#
_symmetry.space_group_name_H-M   'P 1'
#
loop_
_entity.id
_entity.type
_entity.pdbx_description
1 polymer ?
#
loop_
_entity_poly.entity_id
_entity_poly.type
_entity_poly.pdbx_seq_one_letter_code
_entity_poly.pdbx_strand_id
1 'polypeptide(L)'
;MIEKIIVGKIKPLTAIHVGSSSSARATDAPVFRNVAGEIVIPGTSIGGPLRATATRLAPHLGKEKCVALTDPSSKDFCDCIVCNLFGSINPAEESEGEEEEPMKGNASKVWIYNSPLVHKSKTAIRDGVGIDRETNTSAREMRAKYDHELVPKRSIFDFRIELQDNITPEEEMLLAVTLAEWTQERCYLGGNIARGLGNCLLEDLQVYKLDLSSPEKLLDYLKEDDPLKVGEKEKDWIENLLEKARKQIIAVEDNNYLYNSFIQLDFTLQFTGGFIINDTKAPLFGFDFTPRMENGEFILPGSSIRGKLRSHAEKIVRTLNTIKATNGEEFRKKCPACNPLAEQNNPLTSCSILLRDYRKEEEILPGVEVQDKELCLACKLFGSSYNGSRLFITDGEMVNDITIKVMDFVAIDRFTGGGKEGAKFDAVVLWQPAFKVRLFLENPKEWELGWLFLALRDLKAGFFSIGFGQNNWFGKAEIVDEQITIGTTSDNSIPEGLFIESETYQGIFKTNHWTWEELANLPEKPLDNWLTKFHKQLTEFKRVPYLVPSSDSYFRENIPQLYSKEEEL
;
A
#
# COMPACT_ATOMS: atom_id res chain seq x y z
N MET A 1 -11.36 19.76 -29.37
CA MET A 1 -12.74 19.42 -28.95
C MET A 1 -12.74 18.08 -28.23
N ILE A 2 -13.84 17.65 -27.61
CA ILE A 2 -13.91 16.33 -26.96
C ILE A 2 -14.16 15.27 -28.04
N GLU A 3 -13.37 14.20 -28.05
CA GLU A 3 -13.55 13.05 -28.95
C GLU A 3 -14.16 11.84 -28.26
N LYS A 4 -13.79 11.56 -27.00
CA LYS A 4 -14.31 10.38 -26.27
C LYS A 4 -14.66 10.70 -24.83
N ILE A 5 -15.68 10.02 -24.33
CA ILE A 5 -16.08 10.02 -22.92
C ILE A 5 -15.96 8.59 -22.38
N ILE A 6 -15.20 8.43 -21.31
CA ILE A 6 -15.01 7.18 -20.58
C ILE A 6 -15.74 7.31 -19.25
N VAL A 7 -16.68 6.41 -18.98
CA VAL A 7 -17.42 6.38 -17.71
C VAL A 7 -17.33 5.02 -17.04
N GLY A 8 -17.48 4.97 -15.72
CA GLY A 8 -17.48 3.73 -14.96
C GLY A 8 -17.83 3.98 -13.49
N LYS A 9 -17.50 3.03 -12.63
CA LYS A 9 -17.72 3.13 -11.17
C LYS A 9 -16.43 2.79 -10.42
N ILE A 10 -16.01 3.68 -9.52
CA ILE A 10 -14.96 3.38 -8.54
C ILE A 10 -15.64 2.79 -7.30
N LYS A 11 -15.25 1.57 -6.96
CA LYS A 11 -15.76 0.83 -5.80
C LYS A 11 -14.62 0.46 -4.86
N PRO A 12 -14.53 1.09 -3.68
CA PRO A 12 -13.54 0.73 -2.69
C PRO A 12 -13.77 -0.69 -2.19
N LEU A 13 -12.76 -1.54 -2.30
CA LEU A 13 -12.70 -2.88 -1.72
C LEU A 13 -12.35 -2.80 -0.22
N THR A 14 -11.59 -1.78 0.16
CA THR A 14 -11.39 -1.38 1.56
C THR A 14 -11.95 0.01 1.82
N ALA A 15 -12.02 0.43 3.09
CA ALA A 15 -12.44 1.78 3.41
C ALA A 15 -11.47 2.80 2.80
N ILE A 16 -11.97 3.96 2.36
CA ILE A 16 -11.16 4.99 1.69
C ILE A 16 -11.14 6.27 2.51
N HIS A 17 -9.96 6.90 2.59
CA HIS A 17 -9.77 8.21 3.17
C HIS A 17 -9.15 9.15 2.13
N VAL A 18 -9.95 10.09 1.63
CA VAL A 18 -9.46 11.21 0.81
C VAL A 18 -9.59 12.46 1.66
N GLY A 19 -8.46 12.95 2.15
CA GLY A 19 -8.43 14.07 3.09
C GLY A 19 -8.80 15.40 2.44
N SER A 20 -9.44 16.28 3.20
CA SER A 20 -9.53 17.71 2.89
C SER A 20 -8.40 18.50 3.53
N SER A 21 -8.03 19.64 2.95
CA SER A 21 -7.13 20.61 3.60
C SER A 21 -7.75 21.32 4.81
N SER A 22 -9.06 21.16 5.04
CA SER A 22 -9.77 21.68 6.19
C SER A 22 -9.70 20.71 7.37
N SER A 23 -9.34 21.23 8.55
CA SER A 23 -9.50 20.52 9.82
C SER A 23 -10.97 20.62 10.29
N ALA A 24 -11.54 19.50 10.72
CA ALA A 24 -12.89 19.46 11.31
C ALA A 24 -12.80 19.34 12.84
N ARG A 25 -13.83 19.84 13.55
CA ARG A 25 -13.87 19.72 15.03
C ARG A 25 -13.99 18.27 15.55
N ALA A 26 -14.42 17.33 14.70
CA ALA A 26 -14.78 15.97 15.10
C ALA A 26 -13.66 14.92 14.87
N THR A 27 -12.66 15.22 14.05
CA THR A 27 -11.60 14.29 13.64
C THR A 27 -10.40 15.07 13.11
N ASP A 28 -9.19 14.54 13.31
CA ASP A 28 -7.96 15.18 12.82
C ASP A 28 -7.86 15.19 11.29
N ALA A 29 -8.44 14.17 10.64
CA ALA A 29 -8.42 14.02 9.19
C ALA A 29 -9.83 13.72 8.65
N PRO A 30 -10.64 14.75 8.32
CA PRO A 30 -11.96 14.57 7.74
C PRO A 30 -11.91 14.16 6.26
N VAL A 31 -12.97 13.51 5.79
CA VAL A 31 -13.16 13.18 4.37
C VAL A 31 -13.54 14.42 3.58
N PHE A 32 -12.98 14.54 2.39
CA PHE A 32 -13.32 15.61 1.44
C PHE A 32 -14.80 15.63 1.10
N ARG A 33 -15.40 16.82 1.22
CA ARG A 33 -16.76 17.12 0.80
C ARG A 33 -16.76 18.34 -0.10
N ASN A 34 -17.64 18.35 -1.10
CA ASN A 34 -17.87 19.52 -1.94
C ASN A 34 -18.60 20.64 -1.16
N VAL A 35 -18.83 21.78 -1.82
CA VAL A 35 -19.53 22.94 -1.21
C VAL A 35 -20.97 22.59 -0.76
N ALA A 36 -21.60 21.60 -1.39
CA ALA A 36 -22.92 21.09 -1.01
C ALA A 36 -22.88 20.10 0.18
N GLY A 37 -21.70 19.76 0.70
CA GLY A 37 -21.51 18.82 1.80
C GLY A 37 -21.53 17.35 1.36
N GLU A 38 -21.50 17.07 0.06
CA GLU A 38 -21.51 15.71 -0.49
C GLU A 38 -20.09 15.14 -0.51
N ILE A 39 -19.96 13.84 -0.22
CA ILE A 39 -18.68 13.13 -0.28
C ILE A 39 -18.28 12.94 -1.74
N VAL A 40 -17.08 13.38 -2.09
CA VAL A 40 -16.56 13.37 -3.46
C VAL A 40 -15.08 12.98 -3.44
N ILE A 41 -14.64 12.15 -4.38
CA ILE A 41 -13.22 11.99 -4.69
C ILE A 41 -12.85 13.09 -5.70
N PRO A 42 -11.96 14.04 -5.36
CA PRO A 42 -11.54 15.07 -6.30
C PRO A 42 -10.90 14.47 -7.55
N GLY A 43 -11.12 15.08 -8.71
CA GLY A 43 -10.52 14.65 -9.98
C GLY A 43 -8.98 14.64 -9.92
N THR A 44 -8.37 15.54 -9.13
CA THR A 44 -6.92 15.54 -8.87
C THR A 44 -6.45 14.34 -8.05
N SER A 45 -7.27 13.83 -7.12
CA SER A 45 -6.98 12.61 -6.35
C SER A 45 -7.14 11.33 -7.17
N ILE A 46 -7.77 11.40 -8.34
CA ILE A 46 -7.82 10.33 -9.35
C ILE A 46 -6.67 10.50 -10.35
N GLY A 47 -6.46 11.73 -10.84
CA GLY A 47 -5.44 12.05 -11.84
C GLY A 47 -4.02 11.84 -11.39
N GLY A 48 -3.69 12.15 -10.13
CA GLY A 48 -2.36 11.89 -9.56
C GLY A 48 -1.98 10.39 -9.62
N PRO A 49 -2.77 9.49 -9.03
CA PRO A 49 -2.55 8.05 -9.10
C PRO A 49 -2.57 7.47 -10.52
N LEU A 50 -3.45 7.93 -11.41
CA LEU A 50 -3.44 7.53 -12.83
C LEU A 50 -2.14 7.93 -13.50
N ARG A 51 -1.73 9.19 -13.36
CA ARG A 51 -0.47 9.70 -13.92
C ARG A 51 0.72 8.92 -13.38
N ALA A 52 0.77 8.64 -12.08
CA ALA A 52 1.85 7.87 -11.46
C ALA A 52 1.93 6.44 -12.04
N THR A 53 0.79 5.77 -12.23
CA THR A 53 0.73 4.44 -12.84
C THR A 53 1.19 4.51 -14.30
N ALA A 54 0.66 5.46 -15.10
CA ALA A 54 1.06 5.66 -16.49
C ALA A 54 2.57 5.95 -16.64
N THR A 55 3.13 6.80 -15.77
CA THR A 55 4.57 7.10 -15.72
C THR A 55 5.42 5.85 -15.57
N ARG A 56 4.99 4.89 -14.75
CA ARG A 56 5.71 3.65 -14.48
C ARG A 56 5.51 2.58 -15.55
N LEU A 57 4.43 2.64 -16.32
CA LEU A 57 4.09 1.67 -17.36
C LEU A 57 4.57 2.10 -18.76
N ALA A 58 4.63 3.40 -19.06
CA ALA A 58 4.98 3.90 -20.39
C ALA A 58 6.30 3.33 -20.95
N PRO A 59 7.38 3.16 -20.16
CA PRO A 59 8.62 2.57 -20.66
C PRO A 59 8.48 1.14 -21.15
N HIS A 60 7.56 0.35 -20.57
CA HIS A 60 7.27 -1.00 -21.07
C HIS A 60 6.64 -0.99 -22.46
N LEU A 61 6.02 0.11 -22.89
CA LEU A 61 5.47 0.29 -24.23
C LEU A 61 6.48 0.92 -25.21
N GLY A 62 7.77 0.85 -24.89
CA GLY A 62 8.85 1.42 -25.72
C GLY A 62 8.88 2.94 -25.74
N LYS A 63 8.33 3.60 -24.72
CA LYS A 63 8.29 5.06 -24.60
C LYS A 63 9.40 5.56 -23.67
N GLU A 64 9.81 6.82 -23.86
CA GLU A 64 10.85 7.43 -23.04
C GLU A 64 10.41 7.56 -21.57
N LYS A 65 11.37 7.41 -20.64
CA LYS A 65 11.12 7.61 -19.22
C LYS A 65 10.80 9.07 -18.94
N CYS A 66 9.78 9.31 -18.12
CA CYS A 66 9.50 10.65 -17.64
C CYS A 66 10.66 11.17 -16.77
N VAL A 67 10.96 12.47 -16.86
CA VAL A 67 11.96 13.13 -16.01
C VAL A 67 11.69 12.90 -14.53
N ALA A 68 10.42 12.80 -14.13
CA ALA A 68 10.00 12.48 -12.77
C ALA A 68 10.50 11.12 -12.25
N LEU A 69 11.03 10.23 -13.10
CA LEU A 69 11.67 8.98 -12.71
C LEU A 69 13.20 9.04 -12.75
N THR A 70 13.78 9.95 -13.52
CA THR A 70 15.24 10.02 -13.75
C THR A 70 15.91 11.09 -12.90
N ASP A 71 15.27 12.24 -12.75
CA ASP A 71 15.68 13.31 -11.85
C ASP A 71 14.44 14.00 -11.25
N PRO A 72 13.91 13.46 -10.13
CA PRO A 72 12.71 14.00 -9.47
C PRO A 72 12.92 15.40 -8.89
N SER A 73 14.18 15.82 -8.70
CA SER A 73 14.53 17.16 -8.23
C SER A 73 14.72 18.18 -9.36
N SER A 74 14.77 17.70 -10.60
CA SER A 74 14.90 18.56 -11.77
C SER A 74 13.65 19.41 -11.96
N LYS A 75 13.87 20.70 -12.25
CA LYS A 75 12.83 21.62 -12.73
C LYS A 75 12.68 21.58 -14.25
N ASP A 76 13.37 20.65 -14.92
CA ASP A 76 13.38 20.57 -16.36
C ASP A 76 11.99 20.26 -16.91
N PHE A 77 11.74 20.85 -18.07
CA PHE A 77 10.56 20.59 -18.87
C PHE A 77 10.58 19.15 -19.39
N CYS A 78 9.42 18.48 -19.37
CA CYS A 78 9.26 17.13 -19.90
C CYS A 78 8.01 17.03 -20.78
N ASP A 79 8.20 16.55 -22.01
CA ASP A 79 7.19 16.33 -23.05
C ASP A 79 7.05 14.85 -23.44
N CYS A 80 7.44 13.93 -22.55
CA CYS A 80 7.20 12.51 -22.75
C CYS A 80 5.70 12.22 -22.94
N ILE A 81 5.36 11.05 -23.48
CA ILE A 81 3.97 10.64 -23.77
C ILE A 81 3.02 10.82 -22.57
N VAL A 82 3.49 10.60 -21.35
CA VAL A 82 2.69 10.75 -20.12
C VAL A 82 2.42 12.23 -19.84
N CYS A 83 3.43 13.09 -20.00
CA CYS A 83 3.29 14.53 -19.84
C CYS A 83 2.41 15.14 -20.94
N ASN A 84 2.46 14.65 -22.16
CA ASN A 84 1.53 15.09 -23.21
C ASN A 84 0.09 14.67 -22.93
N LEU A 85 -0.13 13.48 -22.35
CA LEU A 85 -1.45 12.99 -22.00
C LEU A 85 -2.06 13.74 -20.79
N PHE A 86 -1.31 13.86 -19.70
CA PHE A 86 -1.78 14.40 -18.41
C PHE A 86 -1.40 15.88 -18.15
N GLY A 87 -0.73 16.52 -19.10
CA GLY A 87 -0.22 17.90 -18.99
C GLY A 87 1.24 17.98 -18.51
N SER A 88 2.00 18.90 -19.09
CA SER A 88 3.45 19.07 -18.82
C SER A 88 3.76 19.34 -17.34
N ILE A 89 4.89 18.81 -16.87
CA ILE A 89 5.48 19.17 -15.57
C ILE A 89 6.33 20.42 -15.78
N ASN A 90 6.26 21.38 -14.85
CA ASN A 90 7.00 22.65 -14.90
C ASN A 90 6.91 23.34 -16.28
N PRO A 91 5.71 23.71 -16.75
CA PRO A 91 5.62 24.55 -17.94
C PRO A 91 6.41 25.84 -17.68
N ALA A 92 7.26 26.26 -18.62
CA ALA A 92 8.08 27.44 -18.42
C ALA A 92 7.17 28.66 -18.14
N GLU A 93 7.34 29.30 -16.97
CA GLU A 93 6.72 30.59 -16.68
C GLU A 93 7.48 31.68 -17.44
N GLU A 94 6.76 32.73 -17.88
CA GLU A 94 7.30 33.87 -18.62
C GLU A 94 8.61 34.37 -17.99
N SER A 95 9.70 34.36 -18.77
CA SER A 95 10.88 35.14 -18.41
C SER A 95 10.51 36.62 -18.53
N GLU A 96 10.42 37.32 -17.39
CA GLU A 96 10.42 38.79 -17.36
C GLU A 96 11.78 39.29 -17.90
N GLY A 97 11.92 39.38 -19.22
CA GLY A 97 13.13 39.88 -19.88
C GLY A 97 13.35 39.33 -21.29
N GLU A 98 13.10 40.19 -22.27
CA GLU A 98 13.70 40.26 -23.63
C GLU A 98 14.19 38.95 -24.27
N GLU A 99 13.26 38.08 -24.65
CA GLU A 99 13.18 37.34 -25.93
C GLU A 99 11.94 36.42 -25.84
N GLU A 100 10.99 36.52 -26.80
CA GLU A 100 9.79 35.68 -26.84
C GLU A 100 10.17 34.22 -27.16
N GLU A 101 10.69 33.47 -26.19
CA GLU A 101 10.70 32.01 -26.31
C GLU A 101 9.25 31.50 -26.25
N PRO A 102 8.82 30.65 -27.20
CA PRO A 102 7.45 30.12 -27.18
C PRO A 102 7.21 29.34 -25.88
N MET A 103 6.04 29.53 -25.26
CA MET A 103 5.62 28.75 -24.08
C MET A 103 5.86 27.26 -24.32
N LYS A 104 6.75 26.66 -23.53
CA LYS A 104 7.00 25.22 -23.55
C LYS A 104 6.01 24.54 -22.61
N GLY A 105 5.03 23.87 -23.19
CA GLY A 105 4.12 22.98 -22.46
C GLY A 105 2.77 22.79 -23.11
N ASN A 106 2.22 21.59 -22.92
CA ASN A 106 0.89 21.21 -23.39
C ASN A 106 -0.07 21.09 -22.21
N ALA A 107 -1.28 21.59 -22.39
CA ALA A 107 -2.38 21.30 -21.47
C ALA A 107 -2.71 19.80 -21.50
N SER A 108 -3.30 19.30 -20.40
CA SER A 108 -3.77 17.90 -20.35
C SER A 108 -4.79 17.63 -21.45
N LYS A 109 -4.58 16.55 -22.20
CA LYS A 109 -5.54 16.01 -23.18
C LYS A 109 -6.64 15.18 -22.53
N VAL A 110 -6.48 14.87 -21.24
CA VAL A 110 -7.41 14.11 -20.43
C VAL A 110 -8.03 15.02 -19.37
N TRP A 111 -9.36 15.11 -19.35
CA TRP A 111 -10.10 15.81 -18.31
C TRP A 111 -10.71 14.81 -17.34
N ILE A 112 -10.32 14.89 -16.08
CA ILE A 112 -10.71 13.95 -15.04
C ILE A 112 -11.70 14.65 -14.13
N TYR A 113 -12.92 14.14 -14.09
CA TYR A 113 -13.99 14.76 -13.33
C TYR A 113 -13.94 14.35 -11.87
N ASN A 114 -14.48 15.23 -11.02
CA ASN A 114 -14.79 14.88 -9.64
C ASN A 114 -15.76 13.69 -9.64
N SER A 115 -15.51 12.78 -8.71
CA SER A 115 -16.18 11.48 -8.62
C SER A 115 -17.09 11.48 -7.40
N PRO A 116 -18.37 11.91 -7.52
CA PRO A 116 -19.31 11.97 -6.40
C PRO A 116 -19.73 10.58 -5.93
N LEU A 117 -20.05 10.49 -4.64
CA LEU A 117 -20.63 9.29 -4.05
C LEU A 117 -22.09 9.13 -4.53
N VAL A 118 -22.39 8.00 -5.18
CA VAL A 118 -23.70 7.71 -5.81
C VAL A 118 -24.82 7.58 -4.77
N HIS A 119 -24.53 6.96 -3.63
CA HIS A 119 -25.50 6.73 -2.56
C HIS A 119 -24.97 7.24 -1.23
N LYS A 120 -25.81 7.98 -0.49
CA LYS A 120 -25.44 8.48 0.85
C LYS A 120 -24.99 7.31 1.73
N SER A 121 -23.76 7.41 2.23
CA SER A 121 -23.15 6.43 3.11
C SER A 121 -22.74 7.11 4.42
N LYS A 122 -22.84 6.38 5.53
CA LYS A 122 -22.36 6.86 6.83
C LYS A 122 -20.84 6.67 6.88
N THR A 123 -20.12 7.72 7.26
CA THR A 123 -18.68 7.62 7.48
C THR A 123 -18.40 6.95 8.83
N ALA A 124 -17.21 6.36 8.95
CA ALA A 124 -16.69 5.82 10.21
C ALA A 124 -15.47 6.63 10.66
N ILE A 125 -15.21 6.69 11.96
CA ILE A 125 -13.96 7.25 12.51
C ILE A 125 -13.09 6.07 12.92
N ARG A 126 -11.84 6.05 12.43
CA ARG A 126 -10.86 5.01 12.73
C ARG A 126 -9.60 5.60 13.33
N ASP A 127 -9.24 5.07 14.48
CA ASP A 127 -8.07 5.50 15.26
C ASP A 127 -6.91 4.55 14.99
N GLY A 128 -5.71 5.11 14.81
CA GLY A 128 -4.46 4.35 14.72
C GLY A 128 -3.69 4.34 16.04
N VAL A 129 -2.94 3.25 16.32
CA VAL A 129 -1.94 3.24 17.39
C VAL A 129 -0.66 2.50 16.95
N GLY A 130 0.49 2.95 17.43
CA GLY A 130 1.79 2.30 17.24
C GLY A 130 1.95 1.03 18.11
N ILE A 131 2.78 0.09 17.64
CA ILE A 131 3.16 -1.12 18.39
C ILE A 131 4.59 -0.94 18.90
N ASP A 132 4.75 -0.97 20.22
CA ASP A 132 6.05 -0.95 20.89
C ASP A 132 6.83 -2.24 20.58
N ARG A 133 8.10 -2.11 20.18
CA ARG A 133 8.89 -3.24 19.67
C ARG A 133 9.53 -4.11 20.76
N GLU A 134 9.62 -3.61 21.99
CA GLU A 134 10.20 -4.35 23.12
C GLU A 134 9.12 -5.14 23.86
N THR A 135 7.97 -4.52 24.05
CA THR A 135 6.84 -5.09 24.81
C THR A 135 5.78 -5.74 23.93
N ASN A 136 5.77 -5.46 22.62
CA ASN A 136 4.70 -5.84 21.67
C ASN A 136 3.31 -5.29 22.04
N THR A 137 3.25 -4.26 22.90
CA THR A 137 2.02 -3.59 23.35
C THR A 137 1.73 -2.30 22.58
N SER A 138 0.59 -1.67 22.87
CA SER A 138 0.17 -0.38 22.30
C SER A 138 1.05 0.76 22.85
N ALA A 139 1.78 1.46 21.98
CA ALA A 139 2.60 2.62 22.35
C ALA A 139 1.73 3.89 22.50
N ARG A 140 0.97 3.99 23.60
CA ARG A 140 0.01 5.09 23.83
C ARG A 140 0.68 6.44 24.18
N GLU A 141 1.89 6.42 24.73
CA GLU A 141 2.60 7.62 25.21
C GLU A 141 3.37 8.37 24.11
N MET A 142 3.67 7.69 23.00
CA MET A 142 4.27 8.30 21.81
C MET A 142 3.13 8.77 20.89
N ARG A 143 3.21 9.99 20.35
CA ARG A 143 2.18 10.76 19.59
C ARG A 143 1.64 10.09 18.31
N ALA A 144 1.21 8.83 18.38
CA ALA A 144 0.78 8.00 17.25
C ALA A 144 -0.73 7.75 17.25
N LYS A 145 -1.52 8.64 17.87
CA LYS A 145 -2.98 8.66 17.72
C LYS A 145 -3.31 9.70 16.64
N TYR A 146 -3.86 9.21 15.54
CA TYR A 146 -4.49 10.01 14.51
C TYR A 146 -5.80 9.34 14.17
N ASP A 147 -6.88 10.11 14.21
CA ASP A 147 -8.21 9.60 13.93
C ASP A 147 -8.63 10.08 12.55
N HIS A 148 -8.94 9.11 11.68
CA HIS A 148 -9.33 9.35 10.29
C HIS A 148 -10.82 9.11 10.11
N GLU A 149 -11.50 10.06 9.46
CA GLU A 149 -12.81 9.78 8.91
C GLU A 149 -12.66 8.96 7.62
N LEU A 150 -13.45 7.90 7.50
CA LEU A 150 -13.39 6.93 6.43
C LEU A 150 -14.73 6.82 5.72
N VAL A 151 -14.69 6.74 4.39
CA VAL A 151 -15.82 6.28 3.60
C VAL A 151 -15.78 4.74 3.56
N PRO A 152 -16.91 4.06 3.80
CA PRO A 152 -16.91 2.60 3.92
C PRO A 152 -16.58 1.91 2.61
N LYS A 153 -16.01 0.70 2.68
CA LYS A 153 -15.90 -0.20 1.53
C LYS A 153 -17.28 -0.43 0.89
N ARG A 154 -17.31 -0.82 -0.38
CA ARG A 154 -18.51 -1.04 -1.21
C ARG A 154 -19.35 0.21 -1.47
N SER A 155 -18.93 1.38 -0.99
CA SER A 155 -19.46 2.66 -1.47
C SER A 155 -19.21 2.79 -2.98
N ILE A 156 -20.12 3.40 -3.72
CA ILE A 156 -19.99 3.50 -5.18
C ILE A 156 -19.78 4.97 -5.54
N PHE A 157 -18.73 5.24 -6.28
CA PHE A 157 -18.43 6.58 -6.80
C PHE A 157 -18.50 6.60 -8.33
N ASP A 158 -19.04 7.67 -8.89
CA ASP A 158 -19.07 7.85 -10.35
C ASP A 158 -17.70 8.16 -10.90
N PHE A 159 -17.29 7.47 -11.96
CA PHE A 159 -16.04 7.74 -12.68
C PHE A 159 -16.35 8.32 -14.05
N ARG A 160 -15.71 9.45 -14.39
CA ARG A 160 -15.78 10.08 -15.72
C ARG A 160 -14.46 10.71 -16.11
N ILE A 161 -14.01 10.37 -17.31
CA ILE A 161 -12.88 10.99 -18.00
C ILE A 161 -13.33 11.40 -19.39
N GLU A 162 -12.85 12.55 -19.86
CA GLU A 162 -13.02 13.01 -21.24
C GLU A 162 -11.68 13.15 -21.95
N LEU A 163 -11.64 12.77 -23.22
CA LEU A 163 -10.48 12.82 -24.09
C LEU A 163 -10.65 13.88 -25.16
N GLN A 164 -9.61 14.68 -25.37
CA GLN A 164 -9.55 15.64 -26.47
C GLN A 164 -9.27 14.95 -27.82
N ASP A 165 -9.70 15.59 -28.90
CA ASP A 165 -9.58 15.17 -30.30
C ASP A 165 -8.16 15.17 -30.88
N ASN A 166 -7.18 15.64 -30.11
CA ASN A 166 -5.76 15.63 -30.47
C ASN A 166 -4.98 14.52 -29.74
N ILE A 167 -5.66 13.55 -29.12
CA ILE A 167 -5.02 12.38 -28.51
C ILE A 167 -4.46 11.46 -29.60
N THR A 168 -3.21 11.01 -29.44
CA THR A 168 -2.62 10.05 -30.38
C THR A 168 -3.03 8.61 -30.03
N PRO A 169 -2.99 7.66 -31.00
CA PRO A 169 -3.27 6.25 -30.72
C PRO A 169 -2.40 5.66 -29.60
N GLU A 170 -1.14 6.09 -29.48
CA GLU A 170 -0.22 5.65 -28.43
C GLU A 170 -0.59 6.22 -27.05
N GLU A 171 -1.01 7.49 -26.99
CA GLU A 171 -1.49 8.14 -25.78
C GLU A 171 -2.78 7.49 -25.28
N GLU A 172 -3.69 7.19 -26.20
CA GLU A 172 -4.93 6.47 -25.92
C GLU A 172 -4.65 5.05 -25.41
N MET A 173 -3.72 4.33 -26.05
CA MET A 173 -3.28 3.00 -25.60
C MET A 173 -2.65 3.05 -24.20
N LEU A 174 -1.83 4.06 -23.90
CA LEU A 174 -1.26 4.25 -22.56
C LEU A 174 -2.36 4.45 -21.50
N LEU A 175 -3.39 5.25 -21.81
CA LEU A 175 -4.52 5.43 -20.90
C LEU A 175 -5.28 4.12 -20.69
N ALA A 176 -5.57 3.38 -21.76
CA ALA A 176 -6.27 2.11 -21.68
C ALA A 176 -5.51 1.08 -20.81
N VAL A 177 -4.19 0.96 -21.03
CA VAL A 177 -3.29 0.13 -20.20
C VAL A 177 -3.35 0.56 -18.74
N THR A 178 -3.32 1.87 -18.47
CA THR A 178 -3.36 2.43 -17.11
C THR A 178 -4.69 2.12 -16.42
N LEU A 179 -5.82 2.31 -17.11
CA LEU A 179 -7.15 2.01 -16.58
C LEU A 179 -7.36 0.51 -16.38
N ALA A 180 -6.78 -0.33 -17.23
CA ALA A 180 -6.85 -1.78 -17.08
C ALA A 180 -6.24 -2.25 -15.74
N GLU A 181 -5.19 -1.61 -15.23
CA GLU A 181 -4.67 -1.95 -13.90
C GLU A 181 -5.72 -1.72 -12.80
N TRP A 182 -6.55 -0.69 -12.93
CA TRP A 182 -7.61 -0.39 -11.97
C TRP A 182 -8.80 -1.34 -12.08
N THR A 183 -9.06 -1.91 -13.26
CA THR A 183 -10.07 -2.97 -13.42
C THR A 183 -9.59 -4.32 -12.86
N GLN A 184 -8.29 -4.47 -12.61
CA GLN A 184 -7.69 -5.66 -11.99
C GLN A 184 -7.42 -5.47 -10.48
N GLU A 185 -8.21 -4.62 -9.80
CA GLU A 185 -8.12 -4.36 -8.36
C GLU A 185 -6.79 -3.75 -7.89
N ARG A 186 -5.97 -3.21 -8.81
CA ARG A 186 -4.71 -2.49 -8.52
C ARG A 186 -4.91 -0.98 -8.54
N CYS A 187 -6.11 -0.52 -8.21
CA CYS A 187 -6.41 0.89 -7.95
C CYS A 187 -6.21 1.16 -6.46
N TYR A 188 -5.38 2.16 -6.13
CA TYR A 188 -5.18 2.61 -4.77
C TYR A 188 -5.33 4.13 -4.67
N LEU A 189 -6.33 4.58 -3.93
CA LEU A 189 -6.71 5.99 -3.82
C LEU A 189 -6.69 6.48 -2.38
N GLY A 190 -6.26 7.72 -2.18
CA GLY A 190 -6.28 8.39 -0.89
C GLY A 190 -5.08 8.09 0.01
N GLY A 191 -5.24 8.34 1.31
CA GLY A 191 -4.18 8.18 2.32
C GLY A 191 -4.13 6.79 2.95
N ASN A 192 -3.00 6.46 3.58
CA ASN A 192 -2.81 5.21 4.33
C ASN A 192 -3.03 3.91 3.53
N ILE A 193 -2.78 3.95 2.21
CA ILE A 193 -2.91 2.81 1.29
C ILE A 193 -2.19 1.56 1.80
N ALA A 194 -0.91 1.72 2.18
CA ALA A 194 -0.10 0.60 2.67
C ALA A 194 -0.59 0.00 4.00
N ARG A 195 -1.53 0.65 4.69
CA ARG A 195 -2.06 0.30 6.01
C ARG A 195 -3.53 -0.17 5.96
N GLY A 196 -4.04 -0.51 4.78
CA GLY A 196 -5.35 -1.16 4.64
C GLY A 196 -6.42 -0.34 3.96
N LEU A 197 -6.18 0.95 3.69
CA LEU A 197 -7.18 1.82 3.10
C LEU A 197 -7.04 1.92 1.57
N GLY A 198 -8.10 2.41 0.93
CA GLY A 198 -8.02 2.97 -0.41
C GLY A 198 -7.85 1.97 -1.54
N ASN A 199 -7.84 0.66 -1.29
CA ASN A 199 -7.88 -0.31 -2.38
C ASN A 199 -9.25 -0.29 -3.03
N CYS A 200 -9.28 -0.10 -4.34
CA CYS A 200 -10.50 0.07 -5.14
C CYS A 200 -10.48 -0.84 -6.37
N LEU A 201 -11.67 -1.01 -6.94
CA LEU A 201 -11.93 -1.62 -8.23
C LEU A 201 -12.60 -0.58 -9.13
N LEU A 202 -12.14 -0.46 -10.37
CA LEU A 202 -12.86 0.24 -11.43
C LEU A 202 -13.73 -0.77 -12.18
N GLU A 203 -15.04 -0.69 -12.02
CA GLU A 203 -16.02 -1.57 -12.68
C GLU A 203 -16.92 -0.80 -13.65
N ASP A 204 -17.67 -1.53 -14.47
CA ASP A 204 -18.65 -1.00 -15.44
C ASP A 204 -18.08 0.06 -16.40
N LEU A 205 -16.84 -0.13 -16.87
CA LEU A 205 -16.22 0.81 -17.79
C LEU A 205 -16.92 0.81 -19.15
N GLN A 206 -17.27 1.99 -19.64
CA GLN A 206 -17.92 2.20 -20.94
C GLN A 206 -17.29 3.39 -21.64
N VAL A 207 -17.05 3.25 -22.94
CA VAL A 207 -16.44 4.29 -23.77
C VAL A 207 -17.43 4.73 -24.83
N TYR A 208 -17.56 6.04 -25.01
CA TYR A 208 -18.46 6.67 -25.96
C TYR A 208 -17.63 7.60 -26.84
N LYS A 209 -17.71 7.41 -28.16
CA LYS A 209 -17.09 8.29 -29.14
C LYS A 209 -18.08 9.37 -29.56
N LEU A 210 -17.62 10.61 -29.54
CA LEU A 210 -18.36 11.77 -30.02
C LEU A 210 -17.84 12.15 -31.41
N ASP A 211 -18.74 12.24 -32.37
CA ASP A 211 -18.44 12.81 -33.67
C ASP A 211 -18.97 14.25 -33.73
N LEU A 212 -18.08 15.21 -33.50
CA LEU A 212 -18.37 16.64 -33.55
C LEU A 212 -17.94 17.29 -34.88
N SER A 213 -17.65 16.49 -35.91
CA SER A 213 -17.13 16.98 -37.19
C SER A 213 -18.16 17.71 -38.06
N SER A 214 -19.46 17.46 -37.83
CA SER A 214 -20.55 18.07 -38.59
C SER A 214 -21.35 19.08 -37.73
N PRO A 215 -21.82 20.20 -38.31
CA PRO A 215 -22.62 21.19 -37.58
C PRO A 215 -23.89 20.60 -36.94
N GLU A 216 -24.51 19.61 -37.57
CA GLU A 216 -25.72 18.94 -37.04
C GLU A 216 -25.40 18.15 -35.76
N LYS A 217 -24.38 17.30 -35.79
CA LYS A 217 -23.97 16.53 -34.60
C LYS A 217 -23.45 17.42 -33.48
N LEU A 218 -22.75 18.50 -33.81
CA LEU A 218 -22.34 19.51 -32.82
C LEU A 218 -23.56 20.18 -32.17
N LEU A 219 -24.59 20.53 -32.94
CA LEU A 219 -25.82 21.09 -32.39
C LEU A 219 -26.58 20.08 -31.52
N ASP A 220 -26.61 18.81 -31.88
CA ASP A 220 -27.21 17.76 -31.06
C ASP A 220 -26.47 17.61 -29.72
N TYR A 221 -25.14 17.61 -29.75
CA TYR A 221 -24.31 17.62 -28.55
C TYR A 221 -24.58 18.84 -27.66
N LEU A 222 -24.65 20.05 -28.24
CA LEU A 222 -24.89 21.28 -27.47
C LEU A 222 -26.30 21.39 -26.88
N LYS A 223 -27.27 20.64 -27.40
CA LYS A 223 -28.67 20.62 -26.91
C LYS A 223 -28.92 19.58 -25.82
N GLU A 224 -28.06 18.59 -25.69
CA GLU A 224 -28.24 17.48 -24.75
C GLU A 224 -27.42 17.70 -23.48
N ASP A 225 -28.07 17.62 -22.32
CA ASP A 225 -27.40 17.79 -21.03
C ASP A 225 -26.48 16.61 -20.68
N ASP A 226 -26.84 15.41 -21.15
CA ASP A 226 -26.05 14.19 -20.99
C ASP A 226 -25.36 13.79 -22.30
N PRO A 227 -24.06 14.09 -22.47
CA PRO A 227 -23.36 13.84 -23.72
C PRO A 227 -23.22 12.35 -24.06
N LEU A 228 -23.50 11.44 -23.11
CA LEU A 228 -23.51 10.00 -23.38
C LEU A 228 -24.64 9.57 -24.31
N LYS A 229 -25.74 10.34 -24.40
CA LYS A 229 -26.89 10.00 -25.27
C LYS A 229 -26.64 10.26 -26.75
N VAL A 230 -25.74 11.19 -27.06
CA VAL A 230 -25.34 11.52 -28.44
C VAL A 230 -24.06 10.77 -28.87
N GLY A 231 -23.34 10.18 -27.92
CA GLY A 231 -22.13 9.39 -28.19
C GLY A 231 -22.43 7.97 -28.67
N GLU A 232 -21.60 7.48 -29.58
CA GLU A 232 -21.63 6.10 -30.04
C GLU A 232 -20.79 5.23 -29.10
N LYS A 233 -21.41 4.20 -28.51
CA LYS A 233 -20.71 3.30 -27.59
C LYS A 233 -19.67 2.44 -28.33
N GLU A 234 -18.41 2.58 -27.95
CA GLU A 234 -17.29 1.79 -28.47
C GLU A 234 -17.17 0.49 -27.66
N LYS A 235 -17.33 -0.65 -28.33
CA LYS A 235 -17.25 -1.98 -27.70
C LYS A 235 -15.81 -2.46 -27.63
N ASP A 236 -15.49 -3.17 -26.55
CA ASP A 236 -14.21 -3.87 -26.36
C ASP A 236 -12.98 -2.95 -26.48
N TRP A 237 -13.14 -1.67 -26.11
CA TRP A 237 -12.10 -0.64 -26.29
C TRP A 237 -10.83 -0.97 -25.50
N ILE A 238 -10.97 -1.38 -24.22
CA ILE A 238 -9.83 -1.79 -23.38
C ILE A 238 -9.19 -3.04 -23.97
N GLU A 239 -9.99 -4.06 -24.28
CA GLU A 239 -9.51 -5.36 -24.74
C GLU A 239 -8.69 -5.21 -26.02
N ASN A 240 -9.21 -4.46 -27.00
CA ASN A 240 -8.53 -4.19 -28.26
C ASN A 240 -7.20 -3.44 -28.10
N LEU A 241 -7.14 -2.45 -27.19
CA LEU A 241 -5.92 -1.70 -26.92
C LEU A 241 -4.91 -2.51 -26.10
N LEU A 242 -5.36 -3.33 -25.15
CA LEU A 242 -4.51 -4.24 -24.39
C LEU A 242 -3.87 -5.30 -25.29
N GLU A 243 -4.61 -5.88 -26.24
CA GLU A 243 -4.03 -6.83 -27.21
C GLU A 243 -2.92 -6.21 -28.05
N LYS A 244 -3.09 -4.93 -28.45
CA LYS A 244 -2.04 -4.17 -29.17
C LYS A 244 -0.86 -3.85 -28.25
N ALA A 245 -1.13 -3.41 -27.03
CA ALA A 245 -0.11 -3.07 -26.05
C ALA A 245 0.78 -4.27 -25.70
N ARG A 246 0.17 -5.44 -25.44
CA ARG A 246 0.88 -6.69 -25.10
C ARG A 246 1.89 -7.12 -26.18
N LYS A 247 1.64 -6.79 -27.45
CA LYS A 247 2.56 -7.07 -28.57
C LYS A 247 3.74 -6.10 -28.65
N GLN A 248 3.66 -4.96 -27.97
CA GLN A 248 4.68 -3.91 -27.95
C GLN A 248 5.48 -3.88 -26.65
N ILE A 249 5.20 -4.80 -25.71
CA ILE A 249 5.89 -4.83 -24.42
C ILE A 249 7.37 -5.15 -24.64
N ILE A 250 8.24 -4.27 -24.12
CA ILE A 250 9.68 -4.48 -24.08
C ILE A 250 10.15 -4.73 -22.64
N ALA A 251 11.19 -5.53 -22.51
CA ALA A 251 11.93 -5.66 -21.25
C ALA A 251 12.68 -4.37 -20.98
N VAL A 252 12.56 -3.84 -19.76
CA VAL A 252 13.26 -2.62 -19.34
C VAL A 252 14.09 -2.95 -18.10
N GLU A 253 15.40 -2.68 -18.17
CA GLU A 253 16.31 -2.86 -17.05
C GLU A 253 16.20 -1.66 -16.09
N ASP A 254 15.17 -1.61 -15.25
CA ASP A 254 15.08 -0.67 -14.14
C ASP A 254 14.23 -1.23 -13.00
N ASN A 255 14.91 -1.76 -11.98
CA ASN A 255 14.28 -2.47 -10.88
C ASN A 255 13.83 -1.56 -9.72
N ASN A 256 14.00 -0.23 -9.82
CA ASN A 256 13.74 0.65 -8.68
C ASN A 256 12.41 1.40 -8.79
N TYR A 257 12.04 1.87 -9.97
CA TYR A 257 10.89 2.79 -10.11
C TYR A 257 9.79 2.28 -11.06
N LEU A 258 10.15 1.58 -12.12
CA LEU A 258 9.19 1.06 -13.10
C LEU A 258 8.34 -0.06 -12.54
N TYR A 259 7.11 -0.22 -13.03
CA TYR A 259 6.21 -1.25 -12.55
C TYR A 259 6.39 -2.55 -13.35
N ASN A 260 7.49 -3.26 -13.06
CA ASN A 260 7.92 -4.43 -13.82
C ASN A 260 7.21 -5.72 -13.39
N SER A 261 6.92 -5.84 -12.09
CA SER A 261 6.34 -7.05 -11.53
C SER A 261 5.56 -6.79 -10.25
N PHE A 262 4.73 -7.74 -9.87
CA PHE A 262 4.10 -7.78 -8.56
C PHE A 262 3.98 -9.21 -8.05
N ILE A 263 3.86 -9.32 -6.73
CA ILE A 263 3.33 -10.51 -6.07
C ILE A 263 2.11 -10.12 -5.23
N GLN A 264 1.04 -10.87 -5.41
CA GLN A 264 -0.19 -10.76 -4.65
C GLN A 264 -0.41 -12.06 -3.89
N LEU A 265 -0.72 -11.97 -2.61
CA LEU A 265 -1.08 -13.09 -1.76
C LEU A 265 -2.46 -12.80 -1.16
N ASP A 266 -3.47 -13.52 -1.65
CA ASP A 266 -4.81 -13.55 -1.08
C ASP A 266 -4.94 -14.77 -0.18
N PHE A 267 -5.49 -14.61 1.02
CA PHE A 267 -5.66 -15.71 1.96
C PHE A 267 -6.74 -15.40 2.99
N THR A 268 -7.21 -16.44 3.67
CA THR A 268 -8.05 -16.33 4.86
C THR A 268 -7.19 -16.47 6.10
N LEU A 269 -7.25 -15.48 6.99
CA LEU A 269 -6.63 -15.51 8.30
C LEU A 269 -7.64 -16.09 9.30
N GLN A 270 -7.51 -17.37 9.62
CA GLN A 270 -8.39 -18.10 10.51
C GLN A 270 -7.88 -18.03 11.95
N PHE A 271 -8.63 -17.39 12.85
CA PHE A 271 -8.28 -17.37 14.27
C PHE A 271 -8.70 -18.67 14.96
N THR A 272 -7.82 -19.22 15.81
CA THR A 272 -8.05 -20.51 16.49
C THR A 272 -8.75 -20.36 17.85
N GLY A 273 -8.87 -19.13 18.36
CA GLY A 273 -9.50 -18.84 19.64
C GLY A 273 -10.16 -17.46 19.68
N GLY A 274 -10.18 -16.83 20.84
CA GLY A 274 -10.73 -15.49 21.01
C GLY A 274 -9.92 -14.43 20.27
N PHE A 275 -10.59 -13.44 19.71
CA PHE A 275 -9.97 -12.35 18.98
C PHE A 275 -10.64 -11.01 19.30
N ILE A 276 -9.82 -9.99 19.54
CA ILE A 276 -10.26 -8.61 19.77
C ILE A 276 -9.26 -7.65 19.11
N ILE A 277 -9.79 -6.75 18.30
CA ILE A 277 -9.18 -5.43 18.04
C ILE A 277 -10.07 -4.41 18.72
N ASN A 278 -9.53 -3.65 19.67
CA ASN A 278 -10.36 -2.80 20.50
C ASN A 278 -10.98 -1.63 19.73
N ASP A 279 -12.29 -1.46 19.91
CA ASP A 279 -12.99 -0.22 19.58
C ASP A 279 -12.79 0.81 20.70
N THR A 280 -12.51 2.05 20.35
CA THR A 280 -12.43 3.14 21.32
C THR A 280 -13.79 3.49 21.92
N LYS A 281 -14.89 3.04 21.28
CA LYS A 281 -16.26 3.17 21.76
C LYS A 281 -16.68 2.08 22.75
N ALA A 282 -15.80 1.14 23.13
CA ALA A 282 -16.12 0.07 24.08
C ALA A 282 -16.84 0.57 25.36
N PRO A 283 -16.40 1.68 26.00
CA PRO A 283 -17.05 2.17 27.22
C PRO A 283 -18.51 2.59 27.03
N LEU A 284 -18.92 2.97 25.81
CA LEU A 284 -20.32 3.32 25.52
C LEU A 284 -21.26 2.12 25.60
N PHE A 285 -20.71 0.91 25.45
CA PHE A 285 -21.46 -0.35 25.55
C PHE A 285 -21.34 -1.01 26.92
N GLY A 286 -20.67 -0.35 27.88
CA GLY A 286 -20.47 -0.88 29.23
C GLY A 286 -19.43 -1.99 29.34
N PHE A 287 -18.51 -2.09 28.37
CA PHE A 287 -17.39 -3.06 28.39
C PHE A 287 -16.05 -2.35 28.31
N ASP A 288 -14.99 -2.92 28.89
CA ASP A 288 -13.62 -2.40 28.78
C ASP A 288 -13.06 -2.60 27.36
N PHE A 289 -13.38 -3.75 26.75
CA PHE A 289 -12.95 -4.09 25.40
C PHE A 289 -14.10 -4.60 24.55
N THR A 290 -14.23 -4.05 23.34
CA THR A 290 -15.17 -4.55 22.33
C THR A 290 -14.48 -4.70 20.98
N PRO A 291 -14.89 -5.66 20.13
CA PRO A 291 -14.33 -5.79 18.80
C PRO A 291 -14.73 -4.59 17.95
N ARG A 292 -13.77 -4.07 17.19
CA ARG A 292 -13.98 -2.92 16.31
C ARG A 292 -15.02 -3.22 15.24
N MET A 293 -15.97 -2.29 15.10
CA MET A 293 -17.00 -2.34 14.09
C MET A 293 -17.00 -1.07 13.24
N GLU A 294 -17.16 -1.25 11.93
CA GLU A 294 -17.34 -0.17 10.98
C GLU A 294 -18.59 -0.44 10.16
N ASN A 295 -19.58 0.45 10.28
CA ASN A 295 -20.89 0.33 9.61
C ASN A 295 -21.60 -1.01 9.82
N GLY A 296 -21.52 -1.55 11.03
CA GLY A 296 -22.19 -2.80 11.39
C GLY A 296 -21.39 -4.06 11.05
N GLU A 297 -20.23 -3.95 10.41
CA GLU A 297 -19.34 -5.07 10.13
C GLU A 297 -18.14 -5.06 11.07
N PHE A 298 -17.74 -6.23 11.56
CA PHE A 298 -16.47 -6.39 12.26
C PHE A 298 -15.31 -6.31 11.28
N ILE A 299 -14.27 -5.59 11.66
CA ILE A 299 -13.13 -5.35 10.78
C ILE A 299 -11.82 -5.73 11.47
N LEU A 300 -10.91 -6.31 10.70
CA LEU A 300 -9.51 -6.44 11.07
C LEU A 300 -8.71 -5.38 10.31
N PRO A 301 -8.27 -4.28 10.94
CA PRO A 301 -7.54 -3.24 10.23
C PRO A 301 -6.23 -3.77 9.63
N GLY A 302 -5.96 -3.46 8.35
CA GLY A 302 -4.73 -3.86 7.65
C GLY A 302 -3.48 -3.33 8.36
N SER A 303 -3.60 -2.16 9.01
CA SER A 303 -2.58 -1.59 9.87
C SER A 303 -2.17 -2.48 11.06
N SER A 304 -3.09 -3.29 11.59
CA SER A 304 -2.82 -4.22 12.69
C SER A 304 -2.03 -5.44 12.21
N ILE A 305 -2.44 -6.02 11.07
CA ILE A 305 -1.73 -7.12 10.42
C ILE A 305 -0.33 -6.66 10.04
N ARG A 306 -0.24 -5.52 9.33
CA ARG A 306 1.03 -4.90 8.93
C ARG A 306 1.93 -4.63 10.12
N GLY A 307 1.39 -4.04 11.18
CA GLY A 307 2.14 -3.68 12.37
C GLY A 307 2.79 -4.89 13.04
N LYS A 308 2.04 -5.99 13.16
CA LYS A 308 2.51 -7.25 13.74
C LYS A 308 3.49 -7.99 12.82
N LEU A 309 3.17 -8.09 11.52
CA LEU A 309 4.07 -8.67 10.52
C LEU A 309 5.42 -7.91 10.48
N ARG A 310 5.38 -6.58 10.46
CA ARG A 310 6.58 -5.74 10.53
C ARG A 310 7.34 -5.95 11.85
N SER A 311 6.65 -6.01 12.99
CA SER A 311 7.27 -6.27 14.30
C SER A 311 8.05 -7.57 14.29
N HIS A 312 7.42 -8.63 13.78
CA HIS A 312 7.99 -9.96 13.73
C HIS A 312 9.15 -10.05 12.74
N ALA A 313 8.99 -9.48 11.54
CA ALA A 313 10.05 -9.37 10.56
C ALA A 313 11.27 -8.62 11.12
N GLU A 314 11.07 -7.46 11.78
CA GLU A 314 12.12 -6.69 12.46
C GLU A 314 12.83 -7.53 13.55
N LYS A 315 12.06 -8.33 14.32
CA LYS A 315 12.60 -9.22 15.35
C LYS A 315 13.55 -10.25 14.74
N ILE A 316 13.13 -10.95 13.68
CA ILE A 316 13.94 -11.96 12.97
C ILE A 316 15.29 -11.38 12.56
N VAL A 317 15.29 -10.27 11.82
CA VAL A 317 16.55 -9.70 11.31
C VAL A 317 17.44 -9.12 12.41
N ARG A 318 16.87 -8.59 13.49
CA ARG A 318 17.67 -8.12 14.64
C ARG A 318 18.31 -9.31 15.36
N THR A 319 17.57 -10.40 15.59
CA THR A 319 18.13 -11.63 16.17
C THR A 319 19.27 -12.18 15.31
N LEU A 320 19.06 -12.36 14.00
CA LEU A 320 20.10 -12.84 13.09
C LEU A 320 21.33 -11.92 13.04
N ASN A 321 21.13 -10.60 13.07
CA ASN A 321 22.23 -9.64 13.13
C ASN A 321 22.97 -9.69 14.47
N THR A 322 22.28 -9.93 15.59
CA THR A 322 22.92 -10.09 16.89
C THR A 322 23.80 -11.33 16.96
N ILE A 323 23.33 -12.47 16.44
CA ILE A 323 24.12 -13.71 16.39
C ILE A 323 25.43 -13.50 15.60
N LYS A 324 25.37 -12.68 14.53
CA LYS A 324 26.52 -12.41 13.65
C LYS A 324 27.45 -11.30 14.13
N ALA A 325 27.01 -10.42 15.03
CA ALA A 325 27.79 -9.26 15.47
C ALA A 325 28.72 -9.62 16.63
N THR A 326 29.96 -9.11 16.61
CA THR A 326 30.94 -9.33 17.69
C THR A 326 30.71 -8.44 18.90
N ASN A 327 30.11 -7.26 18.71
CA ASN A 327 29.81 -6.29 19.76
C ASN A 327 28.65 -5.37 19.35
N GLY A 328 28.17 -4.55 20.29
CA GLY A 328 27.08 -3.61 20.05
C GLY A 328 27.37 -2.54 18.98
N GLU A 329 28.62 -2.13 18.80
CA GLU A 329 28.98 -1.15 17.76
C GLU A 329 28.84 -1.76 16.36
N GLU A 330 29.33 -2.97 16.16
CA GLU A 330 29.15 -3.71 14.90
C GLU A 330 27.67 -3.96 14.62
N PHE A 331 26.92 -4.36 15.65
CA PHE A 331 25.47 -4.53 15.54
C PHE A 331 24.78 -3.26 15.03
N ARG A 332 25.11 -2.09 15.58
CA ARG A 332 24.51 -0.80 15.16
C ARG A 332 24.88 -0.45 13.72
N LYS A 333 26.16 -0.62 13.33
CA LYS A 333 26.63 -0.36 11.95
C LYS A 333 25.97 -1.26 10.90
N LYS A 334 25.58 -2.48 11.29
CA LYS A 334 24.89 -3.45 10.43
C LYS A 334 23.39 -3.56 10.69
N CYS A 335 22.81 -2.71 11.54
CA CYS A 335 21.44 -2.88 12.02
C CYS A 335 20.40 -2.83 10.87
N PRO A 336 19.76 -3.95 10.51
CA PRO A 336 18.89 -4.04 9.33
C PRO A 336 17.49 -3.44 9.56
N ALA A 337 17.15 -3.11 10.81
CA ALA A 337 15.83 -2.66 11.20
C ALA A 337 15.88 -1.64 12.35
N CYS A 338 15.66 -0.36 12.05
CA CYS A 338 15.43 0.65 13.11
C CYS A 338 14.10 0.42 13.82
N ASN A 339 13.90 1.03 14.98
CA ASN A 339 12.59 1.11 15.63
C ASN A 339 11.81 2.29 15.01
N PRO A 340 10.71 2.06 14.27
CA PRO A 340 9.98 3.14 13.59
C PRO A 340 9.30 4.13 14.53
N LEU A 341 9.14 3.80 15.81
CA LEU A 341 8.54 4.69 16.82
C LEU A 341 9.60 5.38 17.70
N ALA A 342 10.89 5.04 17.52
CA ALA A 342 11.96 5.64 18.32
C ALA A 342 12.25 7.08 17.86
N GLU A 343 12.14 7.99 18.82
CA GLU A 343 12.52 9.39 18.71
C GLU A 343 14.04 9.59 18.92
N GLN A 344 14.48 10.84 18.93
CA GLN A 344 15.87 11.21 19.14
C GLN A 344 16.39 10.64 20.48
N ASN A 345 17.59 10.07 20.47
CA ASN A 345 18.26 9.42 21.61
C ASN A 345 17.62 8.11 22.14
N ASN A 346 16.46 7.69 21.63
CA ASN A 346 15.93 6.36 21.93
C ASN A 346 16.77 5.28 21.23
N PRO A 347 16.93 4.08 21.84
CA PRO A 347 17.60 2.96 21.21
C PRO A 347 17.01 2.61 19.85
N LEU A 348 17.89 2.29 18.90
CA LEU A 348 17.52 1.98 17.52
C LEU A 348 16.70 3.10 16.86
N THR A 349 17.09 4.36 17.10
CA THR A 349 16.48 5.58 16.53
C THR A 349 16.00 5.37 15.10
N SER A 350 14.78 5.81 14.82
CA SER A 350 14.14 5.57 13.52
C SER A 350 14.95 6.19 12.37
N CYS A 351 14.97 5.53 11.21
CA CYS A 351 15.58 6.10 10.00
C CYS A 351 14.99 7.48 9.67
N SER A 352 13.70 7.70 9.96
CA SER A 352 13.04 8.99 9.77
C SER A 352 13.69 10.10 10.59
N ILE A 353 13.97 9.86 11.87
CA ILE A 353 14.61 10.86 12.74
C ILE A 353 16.07 11.05 12.35
N LEU A 354 16.81 9.96 12.09
CA LEU A 354 18.22 10.05 11.63
C LEU A 354 18.35 10.87 10.34
N LEU A 355 17.48 10.64 9.36
CA LEU A 355 17.46 11.39 8.10
C LEU A 355 17.05 12.84 8.30
N ARG A 356 16.06 13.11 9.15
CA ARG A 356 15.61 14.48 9.44
C ARG A 356 16.74 15.29 10.06
N ASP A 357 17.43 14.73 11.05
CA ASP A 357 18.49 15.41 11.77
C ASP A 357 19.70 15.64 10.84
N TYR A 358 20.14 14.61 10.10
CA TYR A 358 21.22 14.72 9.10
C TYR A 358 20.91 15.77 8.02
N ARG A 359 19.71 15.72 7.42
CA ARG A 359 19.32 16.69 6.38
C ARG A 359 19.26 18.12 6.88
N LYS A 360 18.88 18.31 8.15
CA LYS A 360 18.88 19.63 8.79
C LYS A 360 20.30 20.13 9.03
N GLU A 361 21.21 19.25 9.47
CA GLU A 361 22.62 19.57 9.70
C GLU A 361 23.37 19.91 8.41
N GLU A 362 23.09 19.18 7.32
CA GLU A 362 23.71 19.38 6.01
C GLU A 362 22.94 20.38 5.12
N GLU A 363 21.91 21.06 5.65
CA GLU A 363 21.07 22.02 4.93
C GLU A 363 20.51 21.48 3.60
N ILE A 364 20.17 20.19 3.56
CA ILE A 364 19.63 19.53 2.36
C ILE A 364 18.24 20.08 2.05
N LEU A 365 18.06 20.55 0.81
CA LEU A 365 16.81 21.15 0.35
C LEU A 365 15.61 20.20 0.52
N PRO A 366 14.42 20.73 0.90
CA PRO A 366 13.17 19.99 0.82
C PRO A 366 12.93 19.48 -0.61
N GLY A 367 12.54 18.22 -0.74
CA GLY A 367 12.27 17.59 -2.05
C GLY A 367 13.41 16.76 -2.63
N VAL A 368 14.64 16.86 -2.09
CA VAL A 368 15.72 15.93 -2.47
C VAL A 368 15.31 14.51 -2.05
N GLU A 369 15.26 13.56 -2.98
CA GLU A 369 14.82 12.20 -2.67
C GLU A 369 15.79 11.45 -1.75
N VAL A 370 15.24 10.51 -0.97
CA VAL A 370 16.03 9.59 -0.15
C VAL A 370 16.46 8.41 -1.00
N GLN A 371 17.75 8.12 -0.99
CA GLN A 371 18.33 7.00 -1.72
C GLN A 371 18.14 5.69 -0.96
N ASP A 372 18.00 4.58 -1.68
CA ASP A 372 17.85 3.24 -1.11
C ASP A 372 18.96 2.91 -0.08
N LYS A 373 20.21 3.34 -0.30
CA LYS A 373 21.33 3.10 0.62
C LYS A 373 21.20 3.78 1.98
N GLU A 374 20.37 4.82 2.08
CA GLU A 374 20.15 5.60 3.30
C GLU A 374 19.08 4.97 4.22
N LEU A 375 18.35 3.97 3.72
CA LEU A 375 17.32 3.27 4.45
C LEU A 375 17.81 1.91 4.95
N CYS A 376 17.38 1.53 6.15
CA CYS A 376 17.54 0.14 6.61
C CYS A 376 16.61 -0.81 5.84
N LEU A 377 16.96 -2.10 5.80
CA LEU A 377 16.18 -3.13 5.07
C LEU A 377 14.70 -3.11 5.44
N ALA A 378 14.36 -2.95 6.73
CA ALA A 378 12.97 -2.84 7.17
C ALA A 378 12.23 -1.64 6.56
N CYS A 379 12.89 -0.49 6.44
CA CYS A 379 12.29 0.70 5.84
C CYS A 379 12.18 0.60 4.31
N LYS A 380 13.03 -0.20 3.64
CA LYS A 380 12.90 -0.47 2.20
C LYS A 380 11.64 -1.27 1.87
N LEU A 381 11.34 -2.29 2.68
CA LEU A 381 10.16 -3.14 2.49
C LEU A 381 8.89 -2.48 3.07
N PHE A 382 8.92 -2.09 4.34
CA PHE A 382 7.74 -1.60 5.06
C PHE A 382 7.55 -0.07 5.03
N GLY A 383 8.44 0.66 4.36
CA GLY A 383 8.39 2.13 4.25
C GLY A 383 8.83 2.89 5.50
N SER A 384 9.01 4.19 5.31
CA SER A 384 9.33 5.22 6.32
C SER A 384 8.48 6.48 6.07
N SER A 385 8.69 7.54 6.85
CA SER A 385 8.06 8.85 6.56
C SER A 385 8.61 9.54 5.30
N TYR A 386 9.80 9.16 4.85
CA TYR A 386 10.45 9.72 3.66
C TYR A 386 10.30 8.85 2.41
N ASN A 387 9.99 7.57 2.58
CA ASN A 387 9.83 6.64 1.46
C ASN A 387 8.57 5.79 1.64
N GLY A 388 7.67 5.86 0.67
CA GLY A 388 6.45 5.07 0.64
C GLY A 388 6.75 3.57 0.63
N SER A 389 5.90 2.77 1.26
CA SER A 389 6.05 1.31 1.18
C SER A 389 5.48 0.79 -0.14
N ARG A 390 6.15 -0.22 -0.70
CA ARG A 390 5.67 -1.00 -1.85
C ARG A 390 4.86 -2.23 -1.44
N LEU A 391 4.83 -2.54 -0.15
CA LEU A 391 4.02 -3.61 0.43
C LEU A 391 2.70 -3.00 0.91
N PHE A 392 1.59 -3.43 0.34
CA PHE A 392 0.24 -3.06 0.75
C PHE A 392 -0.44 -4.26 1.42
N ILE A 393 -1.21 -3.98 2.48
CA ILE A 393 -1.97 -4.99 3.22
C ILE A 393 -3.36 -4.44 3.39
N THR A 394 -4.38 -5.08 2.82
CA THR A 394 -5.76 -4.64 2.91
C THR A 394 -6.32 -4.82 4.32
N ASP A 395 -7.40 -4.11 4.63
CA ASP A 395 -8.25 -4.50 5.75
C ASP A 395 -8.77 -5.94 5.54
N GLY A 396 -8.88 -6.68 6.64
CA GLY A 396 -9.44 -8.01 6.67
C GLY A 396 -10.97 -7.95 6.71
N GLU A 397 -11.60 -8.63 5.75
CA GLU A 397 -13.06 -8.80 5.69
C GLU A 397 -13.48 -10.10 6.37
N MET A 398 -14.41 -10.03 7.32
CA MET A 398 -14.95 -11.22 7.96
C MET A 398 -15.72 -12.08 6.96
N VAL A 399 -15.41 -13.38 6.91
CA VAL A 399 -15.98 -14.32 5.92
C VAL A 399 -16.74 -15.49 6.53
N ASN A 400 -16.79 -15.61 7.86
CA ASN A 400 -17.54 -16.65 8.55
C ASN A 400 -18.61 -16.05 9.48
N ASP A 401 -19.62 -16.86 9.78
CA ASP A 401 -20.56 -16.55 10.86
C ASP A 401 -19.82 -16.51 12.18
N ILE A 402 -20.01 -15.42 12.93
CA ILE A 402 -19.24 -15.17 14.14
C ILE A 402 -20.05 -15.48 15.40
N THR A 403 -19.41 -16.23 16.30
CA THR A 403 -19.89 -16.36 17.68
C THR A 403 -19.28 -15.27 18.53
N ILE A 404 -20.12 -14.46 19.16
CA ILE A 404 -19.70 -13.44 20.12
C ILE A 404 -19.74 -14.04 21.52
N LYS A 405 -18.66 -13.87 22.30
CA LYS A 405 -18.60 -14.27 23.71
C LYS A 405 -18.32 -13.05 24.58
N VAL A 406 -19.03 -12.94 25.70
CA VAL A 406 -18.67 -12.01 26.77
C VAL A 406 -17.81 -12.75 27.78
N MET A 407 -16.66 -12.20 28.12
CA MET A 407 -15.69 -12.81 29.03
C MET A 407 -15.28 -11.84 30.13
N ASP A 408 -15.26 -12.34 31.36
CA ASP A 408 -14.71 -11.64 32.52
C ASP A 408 -13.28 -12.10 32.81
N PHE A 409 -12.39 -11.16 33.11
CA PHE A 409 -11.02 -11.42 33.50
C PHE A 409 -10.78 -10.86 34.89
N VAL A 410 -10.31 -11.69 35.81
CA VAL A 410 -9.97 -11.30 37.19
C VAL A 410 -8.49 -11.58 37.41
N ALA A 411 -7.71 -10.54 37.67
CA ALA A 411 -6.34 -10.72 38.13
C ALA A 411 -6.36 -11.30 39.56
N ILE A 412 -5.60 -12.36 39.79
CA ILE A 412 -5.48 -12.99 41.11
C ILE A 412 -4.26 -12.39 41.84
N ASP A 413 -4.48 -11.91 43.06
CA ASP A 413 -3.40 -11.51 43.95
C ASP A 413 -2.63 -12.75 44.42
N ARG A 414 -1.32 -12.78 44.15
CA ARG A 414 -0.48 -13.97 44.41
C ARG A 414 -0.21 -14.22 45.89
N PHE A 415 -0.35 -13.21 46.75
CA PHE A 415 -0.18 -13.34 48.20
C PHE A 415 -1.47 -13.83 48.87
N THR A 416 -2.60 -13.25 48.50
CA THR A 416 -3.87 -13.54 49.18
C THR A 416 -4.63 -14.70 48.54
N GLY A 417 -4.35 -15.02 47.27
CA GLY A 417 -5.10 -15.99 46.47
C GLY A 417 -6.51 -15.49 46.09
N GLY A 418 -6.90 -14.29 46.50
CA GLY A 418 -8.16 -13.64 46.15
C GLY A 418 -8.06 -12.83 44.86
N GLY A 419 -9.20 -12.36 44.36
CA GLY A 419 -9.23 -11.40 43.26
C GLY A 419 -8.57 -10.08 43.67
N LYS A 420 -7.69 -9.54 42.83
CA LYS A 420 -7.06 -8.25 43.04
C LYS A 420 -8.06 -7.14 42.78
N GLU A 421 -8.35 -6.33 43.80
CA GLU A 421 -9.27 -5.19 43.70
C GLU A 421 -8.85 -4.22 42.58
N GLY A 422 -9.84 -3.74 41.81
CA GLY A 422 -9.63 -2.81 40.70
C GLY A 422 -8.94 -3.41 39.46
N ALA A 423 -8.67 -4.71 39.43
CA ALA A 423 -8.02 -5.40 38.31
C ALA A 423 -8.93 -6.45 37.65
N LYS A 424 -10.25 -6.23 37.74
CA LYS A 424 -11.24 -6.92 36.90
C LYS A 424 -11.40 -6.12 35.61
N PHE A 425 -11.43 -6.81 34.47
CA PHE A 425 -11.89 -6.22 33.22
C PHE A 425 -12.78 -7.21 32.47
N ASP A 426 -13.65 -6.70 31.62
CA ASP A 426 -14.50 -7.52 30.76
C ASP A 426 -14.23 -7.26 29.28
N ALA A 427 -14.60 -8.23 28.45
CA ALA A 427 -14.41 -8.10 27.03
C ALA A 427 -15.49 -8.83 26.23
N VAL A 428 -15.96 -8.16 25.18
CA VAL A 428 -16.67 -8.80 24.08
C VAL A 428 -15.63 -9.35 23.11
N VAL A 429 -15.72 -10.65 22.82
CA VAL A 429 -14.72 -11.43 22.08
C VAL A 429 -15.36 -12.04 20.85
N LEU A 430 -14.69 -11.91 19.70
CA LEU A 430 -15.01 -12.69 18.52
C LEU A 430 -14.39 -14.08 18.68
N TRP A 431 -15.19 -15.13 18.70
CA TRP A 431 -14.69 -16.49 18.86
C TRP A 431 -14.43 -17.14 17.50
N GLN A 432 -13.15 -17.44 17.22
CA GLN A 432 -12.69 -18.08 15.98
C GLN A 432 -13.14 -17.36 14.68
N PRO A 433 -13.02 -16.02 14.58
CA PRO A 433 -13.33 -15.33 13.34
C PRO A 433 -12.35 -15.70 12.22
N ALA A 434 -12.80 -15.57 10.99
CA ALA A 434 -12.01 -15.72 9.79
C ALA A 434 -12.06 -14.43 8.98
N PHE A 435 -10.91 -13.91 8.56
CA PHE A 435 -10.83 -12.68 7.77
C PHE A 435 -10.09 -12.90 6.46
N LYS A 436 -10.68 -12.54 5.33
CA LYS A 436 -10.00 -12.50 4.02
C LYS A 436 -9.09 -11.28 3.95
N VAL A 437 -7.82 -11.50 3.61
CA VAL A 437 -6.77 -10.47 3.58
C VAL A 437 -6.00 -10.59 2.26
N ARG A 438 -5.61 -9.44 1.70
CA ARG A 438 -4.68 -9.34 0.58
C ARG A 438 -3.39 -8.66 1.00
N LEU A 439 -2.28 -9.30 0.68
CA LEU A 439 -0.94 -8.73 0.62
C LEU A 439 -0.60 -8.44 -0.84
N PHE A 440 -0.08 -7.25 -1.14
CA PHE A 440 0.36 -6.87 -2.48
C PHE A 440 1.73 -6.22 -2.39
N LEU A 441 2.72 -6.73 -3.13
CA LEU A 441 4.07 -6.16 -3.17
C LEU A 441 4.45 -5.83 -4.61
N GLU A 442 4.70 -4.56 -4.87
CA GLU A 442 5.17 -4.08 -6.16
C GLU A 442 6.69 -4.25 -6.31
N ASN A 443 7.13 -4.69 -7.48
CA ASN A 443 8.53 -4.92 -7.87
C ASN A 443 9.34 -5.69 -6.82
N PRO A 444 8.87 -6.87 -6.38
CA PRO A 444 9.53 -7.61 -5.32
C PRO A 444 11.00 -7.89 -5.68
N LYS A 445 11.93 -7.53 -4.78
CA LYS A 445 13.31 -8.02 -4.85
C LYS A 445 13.36 -9.40 -4.17
N GLU A 446 14.19 -10.32 -4.66
CA GLU A 446 14.24 -11.70 -4.16
C GLU A 446 14.56 -11.79 -2.65
N TRP A 447 15.44 -10.91 -2.15
CA TRP A 447 15.73 -10.84 -0.71
C TRP A 447 14.52 -10.38 0.11
N GLU A 448 13.62 -9.56 -0.47
CA GLU A 448 12.38 -9.14 0.18
C GLU A 448 11.38 -10.28 0.23
N LEU A 449 11.29 -11.08 -0.85
CA LEU A 449 10.49 -12.29 -0.89
C LEU A 449 10.95 -13.29 0.18
N GLY A 450 12.25 -13.60 0.24
CA GLY A 450 12.79 -14.53 1.24
C GLY A 450 12.45 -14.10 2.67
N TRP A 451 12.62 -12.80 2.97
CA TRP A 451 12.28 -12.27 4.29
C TRP A 451 10.78 -12.26 4.59
N LEU A 452 9.97 -11.85 3.61
CA LEU A 452 8.51 -11.77 3.75
C LEU A 452 7.91 -13.17 3.95
N PHE A 453 8.30 -14.14 3.13
CA PHE A 453 7.84 -15.54 3.25
C PHE A 453 8.30 -16.18 4.55
N LEU A 454 9.49 -15.84 5.07
CA LEU A 454 9.93 -16.28 6.40
C LEU A 454 9.00 -15.76 7.50
N ALA A 455 8.63 -14.48 7.47
CA ALA A 455 7.70 -13.91 8.43
C ALA A 455 6.26 -14.45 8.28
N LEU A 456 5.82 -14.72 7.05
CA LEU A 456 4.51 -15.31 6.76
C LEU A 456 4.42 -16.79 7.12
N ARG A 457 5.50 -17.56 6.94
CA ARG A 457 5.62 -18.93 7.46
C ARG A 457 5.38 -18.93 8.96
N ASP A 458 5.98 -17.97 9.67
CA ASP A 458 5.83 -17.89 11.11
C ASP A 458 4.41 -17.52 11.55
N LEU A 459 3.73 -16.68 10.75
CA LEU A 459 2.30 -16.44 10.93
C LEU A 459 1.49 -17.71 10.69
N LYS A 460 1.76 -18.45 9.62
CA LYS A 460 1.09 -19.72 9.28
C LYS A 460 1.28 -20.77 10.38
N ALA A 461 2.45 -20.79 11.03
CA ALA A 461 2.74 -21.67 12.16
C ALA A 461 2.24 -21.15 13.53
N GLY A 462 1.57 -19.99 13.58
CA GLY A 462 1.01 -19.41 14.80
C GLY A 462 2.05 -18.88 15.79
N PHE A 463 3.27 -18.52 15.34
CA PHE A 463 4.35 -18.04 16.22
C PHE A 463 4.11 -16.64 16.79
N PHE A 464 3.26 -15.83 16.18
CA PHE A 464 2.85 -14.55 16.74
C PHE A 464 1.35 -14.33 16.62
N SER A 465 0.80 -13.57 17.56
CA SER A 465 -0.63 -13.29 17.64
C SER A 465 -0.97 -11.88 17.16
N ILE A 466 -2.16 -11.72 16.59
CA ILE A 466 -2.72 -10.46 16.09
C ILE A 466 -3.86 -10.02 17.02
N GLY A 467 -3.90 -8.74 17.38
CA GLY A 467 -4.90 -8.19 18.29
C GLY A 467 -4.50 -8.19 19.77
N PHE A 468 -5.48 -7.89 20.62
CA PHE A 468 -5.36 -7.75 22.07
C PHE A 468 -5.46 -9.10 22.80
N GLY A 469 -4.93 -9.18 24.02
CA GLY A 469 -5.13 -10.34 24.90
C GLY A 469 -4.22 -11.54 24.61
N GLN A 470 -3.03 -11.33 24.04
CA GLN A 470 -2.13 -12.43 23.62
C GLN A 470 -1.78 -13.40 24.77
N ASN A 471 -1.56 -12.85 25.98
CA ASN A 471 -1.31 -13.64 27.19
C ASN A 471 -2.54 -14.42 27.69
N ASN A 472 -3.72 -14.11 27.18
CA ASN A 472 -4.98 -14.79 27.45
C ASN A 472 -5.41 -15.71 26.29
N TRP A 473 -4.43 -16.21 25.51
CA TRP A 473 -4.64 -17.10 24.36
C TRP A 473 -5.41 -16.48 23.19
N PHE A 474 -5.55 -15.15 23.15
CA PHE A 474 -6.22 -14.48 22.05
C PHE A 474 -5.28 -14.18 20.88
N GLY A 475 -5.87 -14.12 19.69
CA GLY A 475 -5.20 -13.60 18.50
C GLY A 475 -4.29 -14.58 17.78
N LYS A 476 -4.23 -15.85 18.19
CA LYS A 476 -3.58 -16.90 17.40
C LYS A 476 -4.39 -17.14 16.13
N ALA A 477 -3.70 -17.15 15.00
CA ALA A 477 -4.30 -17.35 13.69
C ALA A 477 -3.40 -18.16 12.78
N GLU A 478 -4.01 -18.75 11.76
CA GLU A 478 -3.36 -19.54 10.72
C GLU A 478 -3.78 -19.00 9.35
N ILE A 479 -2.89 -19.18 8.37
CA ILE A 479 -3.16 -18.85 6.96
C ILE A 479 -3.78 -20.08 6.30
N VAL A 480 -4.99 -19.94 5.78
CA VAL A 480 -5.72 -20.95 5.01
C VAL A 480 -6.21 -20.36 3.68
N ASP A 481 -6.55 -21.24 2.73
CA ASP A 481 -7.04 -20.87 1.38
C ASP A 481 -6.14 -19.86 0.66
N GLU A 482 -4.82 -20.04 0.75
CA GLU A 482 -3.89 -19.10 0.15
C GLU A 482 -3.76 -19.24 -1.38
N GLN A 483 -3.72 -18.09 -2.06
CA GLN A 483 -3.43 -18.00 -3.48
C GLN A 483 -2.37 -16.92 -3.71
N ILE A 484 -1.28 -17.30 -4.35
CA ILE A 484 -0.16 -16.44 -4.72
C ILE A 484 -0.27 -16.17 -6.21
N THR A 485 -0.46 -14.90 -6.59
CA THR A 485 -0.44 -14.45 -7.98
C THR A 485 0.83 -13.66 -8.23
N ILE A 486 1.59 -14.05 -9.24
CA ILE A 486 2.81 -13.36 -9.66
C ILE A 486 2.58 -12.82 -11.05
N GLY A 487 2.79 -11.52 -11.22
CA GLY A 487 2.68 -10.84 -12.51
C GLY A 487 4.00 -10.22 -12.93
N THR A 488 4.37 -10.37 -14.19
CA THR A 488 5.56 -9.71 -14.76
C THR A 488 5.28 -9.13 -16.14
N THR A 489 5.95 -8.02 -16.49
CA THR A 489 5.90 -7.46 -17.85
C THR A 489 6.88 -8.17 -18.80
N SER A 490 7.96 -8.74 -18.27
CA SER A 490 8.97 -9.45 -19.05
C SER A 490 9.55 -10.65 -18.31
N ASP A 491 10.17 -11.56 -19.05
CA ASP A 491 10.76 -12.77 -18.49
C ASP A 491 11.98 -12.45 -17.59
N ASN A 492 12.66 -11.32 -17.83
CA ASN A 492 13.76 -10.82 -16.98
C ASN A 492 13.28 -10.34 -15.59
N SER A 493 11.98 -10.08 -15.44
CA SER A 493 11.39 -9.61 -14.18
C SER A 493 10.82 -10.76 -13.34
N ILE A 494 10.96 -12.00 -13.82
CA ILE A 494 10.56 -13.22 -13.09
C ILE A 494 11.61 -13.50 -12.01
N PRO A 495 11.20 -13.64 -10.72
CA PRO A 495 12.13 -14.04 -9.66
C PRO A 495 12.79 -15.40 -9.94
N GLU A 496 14.05 -15.57 -9.55
CA GLU A 496 14.81 -16.80 -9.76
C GLU A 496 14.07 -18.03 -9.22
N GLY A 497 14.10 -19.12 -10.00
CA GLY A 497 13.44 -20.38 -9.71
C GLY A 497 11.94 -20.44 -10.03
N LEU A 498 11.37 -19.36 -10.59
CA LEU A 498 10.02 -19.37 -11.15
C LEU A 498 10.04 -19.38 -12.67
N PHE A 499 8.94 -19.88 -13.22
CA PHE A 499 8.61 -19.76 -14.63
C PHE A 499 7.17 -19.27 -14.78
N ILE A 500 6.92 -18.51 -15.84
CA ILE A 500 5.57 -18.07 -16.22
C ILE A 500 5.27 -18.70 -17.58
N GLU A 501 4.68 -19.89 -17.54
CA GLU A 501 4.31 -20.68 -18.73
C GLU A 501 2.98 -20.24 -19.37
N SER A 502 2.25 -19.29 -18.77
CA SER A 502 0.91 -18.97 -19.23
C SER A 502 0.84 -17.89 -20.31
N GLU A 503 -0.12 -18.04 -21.23
CA GLU A 503 -0.66 -16.96 -22.06
C GLU A 503 -1.71 -16.11 -21.29
N THR A 504 -1.80 -16.24 -19.97
CA THR A 504 -2.79 -15.51 -19.17
C THR A 504 -2.25 -14.14 -18.76
N TYR A 505 -3.09 -13.13 -18.93
CA TYR A 505 -2.72 -11.74 -18.66
C TYR A 505 -3.72 -11.08 -17.71
N GLN A 506 -3.22 -10.28 -16.79
CA GLN A 506 -4.00 -9.28 -16.05
C GLN A 506 -3.47 -7.89 -16.39
N GLY A 507 -4.24 -7.11 -17.16
CA GLY A 507 -3.74 -5.87 -17.74
C GLY A 507 -2.62 -6.17 -18.75
N ILE A 508 -1.43 -5.61 -18.54
CA ILE A 508 -0.24 -5.90 -19.36
C ILE A 508 0.68 -6.98 -18.79
N PHE A 509 0.44 -7.43 -17.57
CA PHE A 509 1.29 -8.41 -16.90
C PHE A 509 0.91 -9.83 -17.34
N LYS A 510 1.91 -10.64 -17.71
CA LYS A 510 1.75 -12.10 -17.75
C LYS A 510 1.63 -12.58 -16.32
N THR A 511 0.64 -13.40 -16.01
CA THR A 511 0.34 -13.80 -14.63
C THR A 511 0.31 -15.31 -14.45
N ASN A 512 0.86 -15.82 -13.35
CA ASN A 512 0.64 -17.20 -12.91
C ASN A 512 0.12 -17.24 -11.47
N HIS A 513 -0.63 -18.29 -11.17
CA HIS A 513 -1.17 -18.56 -9.84
C HIS A 513 -0.50 -19.78 -9.24
N TRP A 514 -0.25 -19.72 -7.94
CA TRP A 514 0.38 -20.78 -7.16
C TRP A 514 -0.24 -20.86 -5.77
N THR A 515 -0.24 -22.04 -5.18
CA THR A 515 -0.38 -22.23 -3.72
C THR A 515 1.00 -22.21 -3.06
N TRP A 516 1.03 -22.09 -1.74
CA TRP A 516 2.30 -22.17 -1.01
C TRP A 516 2.97 -23.54 -1.19
N GLU A 517 2.18 -24.61 -1.16
CA GLU A 517 2.64 -25.99 -1.33
C GLU A 517 3.23 -26.22 -2.73
N GLU A 518 2.60 -25.70 -3.78
CA GLU A 518 3.14 -25.80 -5.15
C GLU A 518 4.49 -25.10 -5.26
N LEU A 519 4.62 -23.86 -4.74
CA LEU A 519 5.90 -23.13 -4.76
C LEU A 519 7.00 -23.87 -3.99
N ALA A 520 6.66 -24.48 -2.85
CA ALA A 520 7.62 -25.24 -2.04
C ALA A 520 8.08 -26.54 -2.72
N ASN A 521 7.24 -27.14 -3.56
CA ASN A 521 7.51 -28.39 -4.25
C ASN A 521 8.11 -28.22 -5.66
N LEU A 522 8.31 -26.99 -6.13
CA LEU A 522 8.93 -26.73 -7.42
C LEU A 522 10.39 -27.27 -7.48
N PRO A 523 10.81 -27.92 -8.57
CA PRO A 523 12.16 -28.49 -8.70
C PRO A 523 13.29 -27.46 -8.50
N GLU A 524 13.08 -26.24 -8.98
CA GLU A 524 14.03 -25.12 -8.90
C GLU A 524 14.08 -24.46 -7.51
N LYS A 525 13.22 -24.89 -6.57
CA LYS A 525 13.18 -24.44 -5.17
C LYS A 525 13.25 -22.91 -4.98
N PRO A 526 12.31 -22.14 -5.56
CA PRO A 526 12.35 -20.68 -5.52
C PRO A 526 12.40 -20.12 -4.09
N LEU A 527 11.68 -20.72 -3.14
CA LEU A 527 11.69 -20.29 -1.74
C LEU A 527 13.09 -20.37 -1.10
N ASP A 528 13.82 -21.46 -1.34
CA ASP A 528 15.18 -21.66 -0.83
C ASP A 528 16.16 -20.66 -1.47
N ASN A 529 15.99 -20.38 -2.76
CA ASN A 529 16.78 -19.38 -3.48
C ASN A 529 16.55 -17.99 -2.89
N TRP A 530 15.30 -17.58 -2.69
CA TRP A 530 14.96 -16.28 -2.11
C TRP A 530 15.47 -16.13 -0.68
N LEU A 531 15.38 -17.19 0.13
CA LEU A 531 15.99 -17.22 1.47
C LEU A 531 17.51 -17.03 1.37
N THR A 532 18.19 -17.71 0.45
CA THR A 532 19.63 -17.54 0.23
C THR A 532 19.98 -16.09 -0.13
N LYS A 533 19.20 -15.44 -1.01
CA LYS A 533 19.38 -14.01 -1.36
C LYS A 533 19.15 -13.11 -0.15
N PHE A 534 18.15 -13.42 0.69
CA PHE A 534 17.89 -12.72 1.94
C PHE A 534 19.09 -12.82 2.91
N HIS A 535 19.62 -14.01 3.16
CA HIS A 535 20.78 -14.21 4.02
C HIS A 535 22.02 -13.47 3.49
N LYS A 536 22.23 -13.48 2.16
CA LYS A 536 23.29 -12.72 1.51
C LYS A 536 23.11 -11.21 1.73
N GLN A 537 21.93 -10.68 1.40
CA GLN A 537 21.62 -9.26 1.56
C GLN A 537 21.77 -8.80 3.01
N LEU A 538 21.34 -9.61 3.98
CA LEU A 538 21.49 -9.31 5.40
C LEU A 538 22.96 -9.28 5.84
N THR A 539 23.80 -10.17 5.29
CA THR A 539 25.23 -10.25 5.63
C THR A 539 26.04 -9.10 5.03
N GLU A 540 25.68 -8.67 3.81
CA GLU A 540 26.34 -7.57 3.10
C GLU A 540 25.85 -6.20 3.56
N PHE A 541 24.66 -6.11 4.17
CA PHE A 541 24.07 -4.85 4.57
C PHE A 541 24.92 -4.10 5.60
N LYS A 542 25.19 -2.82 5.29
CA LYS A 542 25.83 -1.86 6.19
C LYS A 542 25.11 -0.53 6.08
N ARG A 543 24.90 0.13 7.21
CA ARG A 543 24.38 1.51 7.23
C ARG A 543 25.45 2.47 6.73
N VAL A 544 25.01 3.54 6.09
CA VAL A 544 25.90 4.69 5.82
C VAL A 544 26.38 5.29 7.14
N PRO A 545 27.63 5.77 7.24
CA PRO A 545 28.24 6.15 8.52
C PRO A 545 27.46 7.20 9.32
N TYR A 546 26.78 8.13 8.64
CA TYR A 546 26.00 9.21 9.25
C TYR A 546 24.56 8.81 9.63
N LEU A 547 24.10 7.59 9.29
CA LEU A 547 22.75 7.08 9.63
C LEU A 547 22.81 5.82 10.51
N VAL A 548 23.75 5.81 11.46
CA VAL A 548 23.91 4.76 12.46
C VAL A 548 23.21 5.20 13.76
N PRO A 549 22.30 4.39 14.34
CA PRO A 549 21.73 4.70 15.65
C PRO A 549 22.82 4.84 16.72
N SER A 550 22.66 5.80 17.64
CA SER A 550 23.64 6.07 18.70
C SER A 550 23.68 4.96 19.76
N SER A 551 22.54 4.32 20.01
CA SER A 551 22.39 3.24 20.99
C SER A 551 21.53 2.09 20.44
N ASP A 552 21.67 0.91 21.05
CA ASP A 552 20.84 -0.26 20.77
C ASP A 552 20.28 -0.85 22.08
N SER A 553 19.11 -1.50 21.98
CA SER A 553 18.46 -2.19 23.10
C SER A 553 18.35 -3.70 22.88
N TYR A 554 19.00 -4.21 21.82
CA TYR A 554 18.80 -5.58 21.34
C TYR A 554 20.05 -6.44 21.47
N PHE A 555 21.25 -5.90 21.24
CA PHE A 555 22.47 -6.69 21.37
C PHE A 555 22.66 -7.10 22.83
N ARG A 556 22.79 -8.41 23.07
CA ARG A 556 23.13 -8.99 24.38
C ARG A 556 24.17 -10.07 24.15
N GLU A 557 25.29 -10.01 24.86
CA GLU A 557 26.44 -10.92 24.68
C GLU A 557 26.09 -12.41 24.85
N ASN A 558 24.96 -12.75 25.49
CA ASN A 558 24.52 -14.13 25.79
C ASN A 558 23.32 -14.63 24.96
N ILE A 559 23.00 -14.05 23.79
CA ILE A 559 21.83 -14.49 23.00
C ILE A 559 21.82 -15.97 22.58
N PRO A 560 22.95 -16.60 22.21
CA PRO A 560 22.98 -18.05 21.90
C PRO A 560 22.46 -18.94 23.05
N GLN A 561 22.60 -18.51 24.31
CA GLN A 561 22.08 -19.23 25.48
C GLN A 561 20.59 -19.01 25.71
N LEU A 562 20.02 -17.91 25.19
CA LEU A 562 18.63 -17.52 25.40
C LEU A 562 17.69 -17.96 24.26
N TYR A 563 18.23 -18.20 23.06
CA TYR A 563 17.45 -18.47 21.84
C TYR A 563 18.05 -19.59 20.97
N SER A 564 18.44 -20.71 21.58
CA SER A 564 19.09 -21.84 20.89
C SER A 564 18.30 -22.43 19.72
N LYS A 565 16.97 -22.28 19.68
CA LYS A 565 16.13 -22.78 18.58
C LYS A 565 16.11 -21.91 17.32
N GLU A 566 16.61 -20.69 17.41
CA GLU A 566 16.63 -19.75 16.28
C GLU A 566 17.96 -19.85 15.48
N GLU A 567 18.92 -20.65 15.96
CA GLU A 567 20.19 -20.96 15.28
C GLU A 567 20.06 -22.06 14.20
N GLU A 568 18.99 -22.88 14.23
CA GLU A 568 18.75 -23.96 13.28
C GLU A 568 17.99 -23.52 12.01
N LEU A 569 17.78 -22.21 11.81
CA LEU A 569 17.00 -21.61 10.71
C LEU A 569 17.80 -21.30 9.44
#